data_AF-A0A8T3X0R3-F1
#
_entry.id   AF-A0A8T3X0R3-F1
#
_cell.length_a   1.000
_cell.length_b   1.000
_cell.length_c   1.000
_cell.angle_alpha   90.00
_cell.angle_beta   90.00
_cell.angle_gamma   90.00
#
_symmetry.space_group_name_H-M   'P 1'
#
loop_
_entity.id
_entity.type
_entity.pdbx_description
1 polymer ?
#
loop_
_entity_poly.entity_id
_entity_poly.type
_entity_poly.pdbx_seq_one_letter_code
_entity_poly.pdbx_strand_id
1 'polypeptide(L)'
;MFWKKKDNVEIRLAQMNELLKKSFANVKRDTTNIFQWLTYFYRKDIEQEQLIRRLQTDLSYMPRTREDIRRIIDDYYSFESVMSKIRELNDKVDELGKKQQNLPDNYPLQQVSQERHPDFSYIEKRIERLEHKKFSMKERILRRLTKNSKEYVKGTILSYIRKYEKISASQLKEIMVDEQSFCSKSSFYRLLEEIEELDEVGVVKQGKEKHYLSKAKSYIRPT
;
A
#
# COMPACT_ATOMS: atom_id res chain seq x y z
N MET A 1 81.86 -5.56 -12.13
CA MET A 1 80.71 -4.66 -11.89
C MET A 1 79.44 -4.97 -12.71
N PHE A 2 79.44 -6.00 -13.58
CA PHE A 2 78.31 -6.30 -14.47
C PHE A 2 77.19 -7.17 -13.85
N TRP A 3 77.47 -7.89 -12.76
CA TRP A 3 76.52 -8.81 -12.13
C TRP A 3 75.34 -8.10 -11.43
N LYS A 4 75.56 -6.93 -10.80
CA LYS A 4 74.51 -6.14 -10.12
C LYS A 4 73.40 -5.62 -11.03
N LYS A 5 73.61 -5.54 -12.36
CA LYS A 5 72.57 -5.08 -13.30
C LYS A 5 71.57 -6.19 -13.61
N LYS A 6 71.98 -7.46 -13.55
CA LYS A 6 71.10 -8.60 -13.84
C LYS A 6 70.06 -8.80 -12.74
N ASP A 7 70.48 -8.69 -11.48
CA ASP A 7 69.60 -8.81 -10.31
C ASP A 7 68.48 -7.75 -10.29
N ASN A 8 68.79 -6.51 -10.70
CA ASN A 8 67.78 -5.44 -10.76
C ASN A 8 66.71 -5.70 -11.82
N VAL A 9 67.04 -6.39 -12.92
CA VAL A 9 66.06 -6.75 -13.96
C VAL A 9 65.13 -7.84 -13.44
N GLU A 10 65.68 -8.84 -12.75
CA GLU A 10 64.89 -9.94 -12.17
C GLU A 10 63.92 -9.42 -11.08
N ILE A 11 64.37 -8.49 -10.23
CA ILE A 11 63.51 -7.86 -9.21
C ILE A 11 62.36 -7.09 -9.88
N ARG A 12 62.65 -6.28 -10.92
CA ARG A 12 61.60 -5.54 -11.65
C ARG A 12 60.62 -6.47 -12.35
N LEU A 13 61.11 -7.57 -12.91
CA LEU A 13 60.27 -8.56 -13.58
C LEU A 13 59.37 -9.30 -12.57
N ALA A 14 59.89 -9.62 -11.39
CA ALA A 14 59.11 -10.18 -10.29
C ALA A 14 58.02 -9.20 -9.79
N GLN A 15 58.37 -7.91 -9.61
CA GLN A 15 57.42 -6.86 -9.25
C GLN A 15 56.32 -6.68 -10.29
N MET A 16 56.68 -6.67 -11.58
CA MET A 16 55.72 -6.60 -12.68
C MET A 16 54.77 -7.80 -12.67
N ASN A 17 55.30 -9.02 -12.47
CA ASN A 17 54.48 -10.23 -12.36
C ASN A 17 53.51 -10.18 -11.16
N GLU A 18 53.95 -9.67 -10.02
CA GLU A 18 53.09 -9.45 -8.84
C GLU A 18 51.96 -8.44 -9.15
N LEU A 19 52.28 -7.31 -9.79
CA LEU A 19 51.28 -6.32 -10.19
C LEU A 19 50.28 -6.90 -11.19
N LEU A 20 50.73 -7.69 -12.17
CA LEU A 20 49.87 -8.37 -13.12
C LEU A 20 48.98 -9.41 -12.45
N LYS A 21 49.52 -10.23 -11.53
CA LYS A 21 48.70 -11.18 -10.75
C LYS A 21 47.63 -10.44 -9.97
N LYS A 22 47.97 -9.33 -9.33
CA LYS A 22 47.01 -8.50 -8.59
C LYS A 22 45.94 -7.89 -9.50
N SER A 23 46.31 -7.38 -10.68
CA SER A 23 45.34 -6.82 -11.63
C SER A 23 44.39 -7.91 -12.16
N PHE A 24 44.90 -9.08 -12.54
CA PHE A 24 44.06 -10.20 -12.98
C PHE A 24 43.16 -10.73 -11.87
N ALA A 25 43.65 -10.79 -10.62
CA ALA A 25 42.83 -11.16 -9.47
C ALA A 25 41.69 -10.17 -9.22
N ASN A 26 41.95 -8.87 -9.38
CA ASN A 26 40.92 -7.84 -9.28
C ASN A 26 39.89 -7.97 -10.40
N VAL A 27 40.32 -8.10 -11.66
CA VAL A 27 39.41 -8.31 -12.80
C VAL A 27 38.56 -9.57 -12.57
N LYS A 28 39.14 -10.67 -12.12
CA LYS A 28 38.40 -11.90 -11.80
C LYS A 28 37.35 -11.66 -10.71
N ARG A 29 37.69 -10.92 -9.66
CA ARG A 29 36.75 -10.56 -8.58
C ARG A 29 35.61 -9.69 -9.13
N ASP A 30 35.94 -8.70 -9.96
CA ASP A 30 34.95 -7.79 -10.54
C ASP A 30 34.00 -8.52 -11.49
N THR A 31 34.51 -9.39 -12.36
CA THR A 31 33.68 -10.25 -13.21
C THR A 31 32.75 -11.13 -12.38
N THR A 32 33.24 -11.68 -11.26
CA THR A 32 32.41 -12.49 -10.34
C THR A 32 31.31 -11.64 -9.71
N ASN A 33 31.63 -10.43 -9.24
CA ASN A 33 30.67 -9.50 -8.67
C ASN A 33 29.61 -9.10 -9.70
N ILE A 34 30.02 -8.76 -10.93
CA ILE A 34 29.09 -8.42 -12.02
C ILE A 34 28.13 -9.57 -12.28
N PHE A 35 28.62 -10.81 -12.31
CA PHE A 35 27.77 -11.99 -12.51
C PHE A 35 26.77 -12.20 -11.37
N GLN A 36 27.19 -11.96 -10.12
CA GLN A 36 26.28 -11.99 -8.96
C GLN A 36 25.19 -10.92 -9.08
N TRP A 37 25.56 -9.69 -9.44
CA TRP A 37 24.59 -8.61 -9.67
C TRP A 37 23.63 -8.94 -10.82
N LEU A 38 24.13 -9.46 -11.93
CA LEU A 38 23.30 -9.88 -13.06
C LEU A 38 22.28 -10.94 -12.63
N THR A 39 22.72 -11.94 -11.85
CA THR A 39 21.85 -12.99 -11.32
C THR A 39 20.80 -12.41 -10.37
N TYR A 40 21.20 -11.47 -9.52
CA TYR A 40 20.29 -10.77 -8.62
C TYR A 40 19.24 -9.97 -9.39
N PHE A 41 19.64 -9.18 -10.39
CA PHE A 41 18.73 -8.39 -11.21
C PHE A 41 17.76 -9.27 -12.00
N TYR A 42 18.24 -10.36 -12.59
CA TYR A 42 17.39 -11.33 -13.27
C TYR A 42 16.32 -11.92 -12.35
N ARG A 43 16.70 -12.32 -11.13
CA ARG A 43 15.74 -12.81 -10.13
C ARG A 43 14.72 -11.74 -9.75
N LYS A 44 15.17 -10.49 -9.57
CA LYS A 44 14.29 -9.38 -9.22
C LYS A 44 13.29 -9.03 -10.31
N ASP A 45 13.72 -9.10 -11.56
CA ASP A 45 12.88 -8.89 -12.73
C ASP A 45 11.74 -9.91 -12.77
N ILE A 46 12.04 -11.21 -12.58
CA ILE A 46 11.03 -12.27 -12.47
C ILE A 46 10.05 -12.02 -11.32
N GLU A 47 10.53 -11.62 -10.14
CA GLU A 47 9.66 -11.31 -8.99
C GLU A 47 8.72 -10.12 -9.30
N GLN A 48 9.21 -9.11 -10.01
CA GLN A 48 8.41 -7.96 -10.42
C GLN A 48 7.37 -8.33 -11.48
N GLU A 49 7.74 -9.13 -12.48
CA GLU A 49 6.77 -9.63 -13.48
C GLU A 49 5.64 -10.43 -12.82
N GLN A 50 5.96 -11.29 -11.86
CA GLN A 50 4.95 -12.04 -11.11
C GLN A 50 4.00 -11.12 -10.33
N LEU A 51 4.53 -10.06 -9.71
CA LEU A 51 3.71 -9.07 -9.01
C LEU A 51 2.79 -8.33 -9.99
N ILE A 52 3.32 -7.90 -11.14
CA ILE A 52 2.54 -7.23 -12.18
C ILE A 52 1.41 -8.14 -12.67
N ARG A 53 1.69 -9.42 -12.93
CA ARG A 53 0.66 -10.39 -13.34
C ARG A 53 -0.43 -10.54 -12.28
N ARG A 54 -0.08 -10.64 -11.00
CA ARG A 54 -1.06 -10.69 -9.90
C ARG A 54 -1.93 -9.44 -9.85
N LEU A 55 -1.31 -8.25 -9.93
CA LEU A 55 -2.04 -6.99 -9.94
C LEU A 55 -2.97 -6.86 -11.17
N GLN A 56 -2.54 -7.35 -12.33
CA GLN A 56 -3.39 -7.41 -13.53
C GLN A 56 -4.59 -8.35 -13.33
N THR A 57 -4.36 -9.51 -12.73
CA THR A 57 -5.43 -10.44 -12.35
C THR A 57 -6.39 -9.78 -11.36
N ASP A 58 -5.91 -9.14 -10.29
CA ASP A 58 -6.74 -8.44 -9.32
C ASP A 58 -7.55 -7.29 -9.96
N LEU A 59 -6.92 -6.53 -10.86
CA LEU A 59 -7.58 -5.48 -11.66
C LEU A 59 -8.62 -6.03 -12.65
N SER A 60 -8.46 -7.27 -13.10
CA SER A 60 -9.44 -7.92 -13.99
C SER A 60 -10.69 -8.37 -13.24
N TYR A 61 -10.56 -8.67 -11.94
CA TYR A 61 -11.69 -8.98 -11.07
C TYR A 61 -12.43 -7.73 -10.59
N MET A 62 -11.89 -6.53 -10.80
CA MET A 62 -12.54 -5.30 -10.41
C MET A 62 -13.63 -4.95 -11.45
N PRO A 63 -14.91 -4.82 -11.06
CA PRO A 63 -15.99 -4.51 -11.99
C PRO A 63 -15.76 -3.12 -12.58
N ARG A 64 -15.57 -3.05 -13.90
CA ARG A 64 -15.27 -1.80 -14.62
C ARG A 64 -16.53 -1.10 -15.11
N THR A 65 -17.61 -1.84 -15.29
CA THR A 65 -18.88 -1.31 -15.79
C THR A 65 -19.92 -1.24 -14.68
N ARG A 66 -20.89 -0.34 -14.83
CA ARG A 66 -22.00 -0.20 -13.87
C ARG A 66 -22.86 -1.46 -13.85
N GLU A 67 -22.91 -2.16 -14.97
CA GLU A 67 -23.62 -3.40 -15.21
C GLU A 67 -22.99 -4.57 -14.45
N ASP A 68 -21.65 -4.64 -14.39
CA ASP A 68 -20.94 -5.65 -13.59
C ASP A 68 -21.21 -5.45 -12.10
N ILE A 69 -21.20 -4.20 -11.62
CA ILE A 69 -21.56 -3.87 -10.23
C ILE A 69 -23.01 -4.30 -9.95
N ARG A 70 -23.92 -4.07 -10.89
CA ARG A 70 -25.33 -4.47 -10.76
C ARG A 70 -25.48 -5.99 -10.71
N ARG A 71 -24.80 -6.73 -11.59
CA ARG A 71 -24.75 -8.20 -11.55
C ARG A 71 -24.19 -8.73 -10.24
N ILE A 72 -23.08 -8.16 -9.74
CA ILE A 72 -22.51 -8.61 -8.47
C ILE A 72 -23.48 -8.34 -7.31
N ILE A 73 -24.17 -7.21 -7.30
CA ILE A 73 -25.21 -6.92 -6.30
C ILE A 73 -26.36 -7.91 -6.45
N ASP A 74 -26.86 -8.13 -7.65
CA ASP A 74 -27.97 -9.04 -7.92
C ASP A 74 -27.60 -10.50 -7.57
N ASP A 75 -26.36 -10.93 -7.82
CA ASP A 75 -25.82 -12.25 -7.46
C ASP A 75 -25.60 -12.38 -5.94
N TYR A 76 -25.06 -11.35 -5.28
CA TYR A 76 -24.77 -11.38 -3.83
C TYR A 76 -26.05 -11.26 -2.99
N TYR A 77 -27.07 -10.57 -3.51
CA TYR A 77 -28.42 -10.54 -2.97
C TYR A 77 -29.34 -11.60 -3.58
N SER A 78 -28.82 -12.47 -4.46
CA SER A 78 -29.59 -13.62 -4.95
C SER A 78 -29.86 -14.54 -3.75
N PHE A 79 -31.10 -14.47 -3.26
CA PHE A 79 -31.58 -15.29 -2.17
C PHE A 79 -31.55 -16.78 -2.52
N GLU A 80 -31.21 -17.14 -3.76
CA GLU A 80 -31.30 -18.49 -4.30
C GLU A 80 -30.35 -19.48 -3.62
N SER A 81 -29.11 -19.09 -3.33
CA SER A 81 -28.18 -19.97 -2.59
C SER A 81 -28.61 -20.18 -1.13
N VAL A 82 -29.16 -19.13 -0.50
CA VAL A 82 -29.68 -19.18 0.87
C VAL A 82 -30.98 -20.00 0.91
N MET A 83 -31.87 -19.82 -0.06
CA MET A 83 -33.13 -20.56 -0.19
C MET A 83 -32.92 -22.02 -0.56
N SER A 84 -31.87 -22.33 -1.34
CA SER A 84 -31.47 -23.72 -1.61
C SER A 84 -30.98 -24.40 -0.33
N LYS A 85 -30.14 -23.72 0.48
CA LYS A 85 -29.72 -24.24 1.79
C LYS A 85 -30.87 -24.36 2.78
N ILE A 86 -31.81 -23.42 2.80
CA ILE A 86 -33.02 -23.49 3.64
C ILE A 86 -33.87 -24.69 3.23
N ARG A 87 -34.05 -24.93 1.91
CA ARG A 87 -34.75 -26.12 1.43
C ARG A 87 -34.05 -27.41 1.85
N GLU A 88 -32.73 -27.50 1.66
CA GLU A 88 -31.95 -28.68 2.07
C GLU A 88 -32.02 -28.92 3.59
N LEU A 89 -32.03 -27.85 4.40
CA LEU A 89 -32.21 -27.92 5.84
C LEU A 89 -33.63 -28.39 6.22
N ASN A 90 -34.67 -27.87 5.56
CA ASN A 90 -36.04 -28.32 5.78
C ASN A 90 -36.23 -29.79 5.41
N ASP A 91 -35.66 -30.23 4.28
CA ASP A 91 -35.73 -31.63 3.86
C ASP A 91 -35.05 -32.55 4.90
N LYS A 92 -33.89 -32.14 5.45
CA LYS A 92 -33.22 -32.87 6.54
C LYS A 92 -34.03 -32.88 7.84
N VAL A 93 -34.71 -31.78 8.17
CA VAL A 93 -35.59 -31.70 9.34
C VAL A 93 -36.79 -32.64 9.18
N ASP A 94 -37.39 -32.68 8.00
CA ASP A 94 -38.51 -33.59 7.70
C ASP A 94 -38.08 -35.06 7.72
N GLU A 95 -36.87 -35.37 7.22
CA GLU A 95 -36.29 -36.71 7.33
C GLU A 95 -36.04 -37.12 8.79
N LEU A 96 -35.55 -36.19 9.62
CA LEU A 96 -35.35 -36.43 11.05
C LEU A 96 -36.69 -36.59 11.79
N GLY A 97 -37.71 -35.80 11.45
CA GLY A 97 -39.07 -35.93 11.98
C GLY A 97 -39.71 -37.27 11.64
N LYS A 98 -39.54 -37.74 10.39
CA LYS A 98 -39.99 -39.08 9.95
C LYS A 98 -39.22 -40.20 10.64
N LYS A 99 -37.93 -40.03 10.94
CA LYS A 99 -37.16 -40.98 11.75
C LYS A 99 -37.61 -41.00 13.21
N GLN A 100 -38.05 -39.87 13.76
CA GLN A 100 -38.64 -39.80 15.11
C GLN A 100 -40.02 -40.48 15.20
N GLN A 101 -40.85 -40.38 14.15
CA GLN A 101 -42.16 -41.02 14.08
C GLN A 101 -42.14 -42.54 13.85
N ASN A 102 -41.02 -43.10 13.36
CA ASN A 102 -40.86 -44.54 13.15
C ASN A 102 -40.21 -45.28 14.33
N LEU A 103 -40.07 -44.63 15.48
CA LEU A 103 -39.70 -45.32 16.72
C LEU A 103 -40.97 -45.92 17.35
N PRO A 104 -41.03 -47.24 17.61
CA PRO A 104 -42.18 -47.84 18.29
C PRO A 104 -42.30 -47.28 19.71
N ASP A 105 -43.55 -47.01 20.12
CA ASP A 105 -44.06 -46.37 21.36
C ASP A 105 -43.64 -47.03 22.70
N ASN A 106 -42.48 -47.67 22.81
CA ASN A 106 -42.15 -48.43 24.00
C ASN A 106 -40.68 -48.34 24.41
N TYR A 107 -40.23 -47.16 24.79
CA TYR A 107 -39.08 -47.00 25.68
C TYR A 107 -39.32 -45.87 26.70
N PRO A 108 -39.04 -46.10 27.99
CA PRO A 108 -39.26 -45.11 29.04
C PRO A 108 -38.33 -43.90 28.86
N LEU A 109 -38.87 -42.70 29.11
CA LEU A 109 -38.15 -41.43 29.11
C LEU A 109 -36.82 -41.56 29.87
N GLN A 110 -35.71 -41.58 29.12
CA GLN A 110 -34.41 -41.25 29.65
C GLN A 110 -34.11 -39.81 29.27
N GLN A 111 -34.08 -38.96 30.28
CA GLN A 111 -33.68 -37.56 30.21
C GLN A 111 -32.32 -37.47 29.52
N VAL A 112 -32.29 -36.98 28.28
CA VAL A 112 -31.04 -36.60 27.63
C VAL A 112 -30.65 -35.25 28.20
N SER A 113 -29.74 -35.32 29.17
CA SER A 113 -28.96 -34.20 29.68
C SER A 113 -28.46 -33.34 28.53
N GLN A 114 -28.77 -32.04 28.60
CA GLN A 114 -28.12 -31.03 27.78
C GLN A 114 -26.63 -30.97 28.13
N GLU A 115 -25.81 -31.78 27.46
CA GLU A 115 -24.37 -31.56 27.41
C GLU A 115 -24.11 -30.28 26.61
N ARG A 116 -24.08 -29.15 27.32
CA ARG A 116 -23.53 -27.89 26.83
C ARG A 116 -22.06 -28.12 26.52
N HIS A 117 -21.76 -28.28 25.24
CA HIS A 117 -20.40 -28.31 24.70
C HIS A 117 -19.58 -27.12 25.23
N PRO A 118 -18.47 -27.35 25.96
CA PRO A 118 -17.64 -26.29 26.52
C PRO A 118 -16.60 -25.85 25.48
N ASP A 119 -16.94 -24.99 24.52
CA ASP A 119 -15.89 -24.37 23.68
C ASP A 119 -16.22 -23.02 23.00
N PHE A 120 -17.47 -22.53 23.09
CA PHE A 120 -17.83 -21.26 22.44
C PHE A 120 -17.15 -20.02 23.06
N SER A 121 -16.90 -20.05 24.38
CA SER A 121 -16.20 -18.96 25.11
C SER A 121 -14.77 -18.71 24.62
N TYR A 122 -14.07 -19.76 24.18
CA TYR A 122 -12.71 -19.62 23.65
C TYR A 122 -12.71 -19.01 22.24
N ILE A 123 -13.69 -19.38 21.41
CA ILE A 123 -13.87 -18.84 20.06
C ILE A 123 -14.25 -17.36 20.11
N GLU A 124 -15.19 -16.98 20.98
CA GLU A 124 -15.58 -15.57 21.17
C GLU A 124 -14.39 -14.70 21.62
N LYS A 125 -13.63 -15.13 22.64
CA LYS A 125 -12.42 -14.42 23.09
C LYS A 125 -11.31 -14.36 22.05
N ARG A 126 -11.31 -15.26 21.06
CA ARG A 126 -10.34 -15.26 19.95
C ARG A 126 -10.79 -14.30 18.85
N ILE A 127 -12.09 -14.22 18.57
CA ILE A 127 -12.68 -13.26 17.62
C ILE A 127 -12.46 -11.82 18.13
N GLU A 128 -12.78 -11.55 19.40
CA GLU A 128 -12.62 -10.22 20.01
C GLU A 128 -11.16 -9.72 19.97
N ARG A 129 -10.21 -10.63 20.26
CA ARG A 129 -8.76 -10.33 20.13
C ARG A 129 -8.33 -10.04 18.69
N LEU A 130 -8.90 -10.74 17.71
CA LEU A 130 -8.60 -10.53 16.29
C LEU A 130 -9.23 -9.23 15.75
N GLU A 131 -10.42 -8.87 16.22
CA GLU A 131 -11.10 -7.63 15.85
C GLU A 131 -10.37 -6.39 16.40
N HIS A 132 -9.96 -6.41 17.68
CA HIS A 132 -9.16 -5.32 18.25
C HIS A 132 -7.80 -5.14 17.55
N LYS A 133 -7.15 -6.23 17.13
CA LYS A 133 -5.88 -6.17 16.39
C LYS A 133 -6.04 -5.61 14.98
N LYS A 134 -7.15 -5.94 14.29
CA LYS A 134 -7.48 -5.37 12.97
C LYS A 134 -7.80 -3.88 13.04
N PHE A 135 -8.51 -3.44 14.09
CA PHE A 135 -8.85 -2.03 14.28
C PHE A 135 -7.59 -1.17 14.47
N SER A 136 -6.64 -1.62 15.30
CA SER A 136 -5.37 -0.91 15.54
C SER A 136 -4.50 -0.77 14.27
N MET A 137 -4.44 -1.81 13.43
CA MET A 137 -3.65 -1.75 12.20
C MET A 137 -4.30 -0.85 11.14
N LYS A 138 -5.63 -0.96 10.95
CA LYS A 138 -6.40 -0.09 10.04
C LYS A 138 -6.27 1.36 10.46
N GLU A 139 -6.33 1.66 11.75
CA GLU A 139 -6.17 3.01 12.28
C GLU A 139 -4.74 3.56 12.08
N ARG A 140 -3.70 2.75 12.27
CA ARG A 140 -2.31 3.15 11.97
C ARG A 140 -2.09 3.44 10.48
N ILE A 141 -2.72 2.65 9.59
CA ILE A 141 -2.67 2.86 8.14
C ILE A 141 -3.44 4.13 7.77
N LEU A 142 -4.65 4.31 8.29
CA LEU A 142 -5.46 5.51 8.07
C LEU A 142 -4.73 6.77 8.53
N ARG A 143 -4.13 6.76 9.73
CA ARG A 143 -3.34 7.90 10.24
C ARG A 143 -2.12 8.21 9.38
N ARG A 144 -1.44 7.20 8.84
CA ARG A 144 -0.32 7.41 7.90
C ARG A 144 -0.80 7.94 6.55
N LEU A 145 -1.89 7.41 6.04
CA LEU A 145 -2.48 7.83 4.76
C LEU A 145 -2.99 9.27 4.84
N THR A 146 -3.67 9.65 5.93
CA THR A 146 -4.17 11.02 6.13
C THR A 146 -3.05 12.01 6.43
N LYS A 147 -1.98 11.59 7.14
CA LYS A 147 -0.79 12.42 7.32
C LYS A 147 -0.06 12.65 6.01
N ASN A 148 0.08 11.61 5.18
CA ASN A 148 0.72 11.71 3.88
C ASN A 148 -0.13 12.50 2.88
N SER A 149 -1.46 12.38 2.92
CA SER A 149 -2.36 13.16 2.07
C SER A 149 -2.32 14.64 2.44
N LYS A 150 -2.25 15.00 3.73
CA LYS A 150 -2.06 16.39 4.17
C LYS A 150 -0.82 17.03 3.56
N GLU A 151 0.32 16.35 3.66
CA GLU A 151 1.60 16.85 3.15
C GLU A 151 1.58 16.96 1.62
N TYR A 152 0.98 15.98 0.96
CA TYR A 152 0.80 15.99 -0.49
C TYR A 152 -0.06 17.17 -0.97
N VAL A 153 -1.19 17.42 -0.30
CA VAL A 153 -2.07 18.55 -0.62
C VAL A 153 -1.34 19.88 -0.40
N LYS A 154 -0.60 20.02 0.70
CA LYS A 154 0.24 21.21 0.93
C LYS A 154 1.29 21.42 -0.16
N GLY A 155 2.03 20.36 -0.51
CA GLY A 155 3.03 20.41 -1.57
C GLY A 155 2.42 20.80 -2.92
N THR A 156 1.20 20.33 -3.20
CA THR A 156 0.45 20.67 -4.41
C THR A 156 0.01 22.14 -4.40
N ILE A 157 -0.49 22.67 -3.27
CA ILE A 157 -0.81 24.10 -3.11
C ILE A 157 0.43 24.94 -3.40
N LEU A 158 1.56 24.62 -2.77
CA LEU A 158 2.82 25.32 -2.97
C LEU A 158 3.30 25.26 -4.42
N SER A 159 3.15 24.11 -5.07
CA SER A 159 3.47 23.93 -6.49
C SER A 159 2.63 24.86 -7.37
N TYR A 160 1.33 24.98 -7.10
CA TYR A 160 0.46 25.90 -7.84
C TYR A 160 0.79 27.38 -7.61
N ILE A 161 1.08 27.76 -6.36
CA ILE A 161 1.51 29.14 -6.04
C ILE A 161 2.81 29.48 -6.77
N ARG A 162 3.77 28.55 -6.82
CA ARG A 162 5.03 28.72 -7.56
C ARG A 162 4.82 28.77 -9.08
N LYS A 163 3.92 27.93 -9.61
CA LYS A 163 3.67 27.83 -11.05
C LYS A 163 2.96 29.07 -11.61
N TYR A 164 1.98 29.61 -10.89
CA TYR A 164 1.15 30.71 -11.38
C TYR A 164 1.64 32.09 -10.93
N GLU A 165 2.68 32.15 -10.10
CA GLU A 165 3.27 33.34 -9.44
C GLU A 165 2.30 34.13 -8.54
N LYS A 166 1.06 34.36 -8.99
CA LYS A 166 -0.06 34.99 -8.30
C LYS A 166 -1.33 34.17 -8.55
N ILE A 167 -1.91 33.62 -7.48
CA ILE A 167 -3.18 32.89 -7.55
C ILE A 167 -4.12 33.32 -6.42
N SER A 168 -5.42 33.47 -6.72
CA SER A 168 -6.42 33.80 -5.69
C SER A 168 -6.81 32.57 -4.87
N ALA A 169 -7.22 32.79 -3.62
CA ALA A 169 -7.77 31.73 -2.78
C ALA A 169 -8.99 31.03 -3.42
N SER A 170 -9.80 31.78 -4.19
CA SER A 170 -10.99 31.26 -4.86
C SER A 170 -10.63 30.31 -6.01
N GLN A 171 -9.69 30.70 -6.86
CA GLN A 171 -9.21 29.86 -7.96
C GLN A 171 -8.54 28.59 -7.43
N LEU A 172 -7.73 28.72 -6.37
CA LEU A 172 -7.07 27.58 -5.77
C LEU A 172 -8.10 26.60 -5.15
N LYS A 173 -9.18 27.12 -4.55
CA LYS A 173 -10.30 26.31 -4.05
C LYS A 173 -10.99 25.57 -5.19
N GLU A 174 -11.30 26.25 -6.28
CA GLU A 174 -11.98 25.66 -7.45
C GLU A 174 -11.17 24.48 -7.99
N ILE A 175 -9.87 24.68 -8.25
CA ILE A 175 -8.99 23.63 -8.75
C ILE A 175 -8.86 22.48 -7.73
N MET A 176 -8.58 22.78 -6.45
CA MET A 176 -8.21 21.72 -5.50
C MET A 176 -9.39 21.00 -4.86
N VAL A 177 -10.48 21.71 -4.62
CA VAL A 177 -11.66 21.17 -3.92
C VAL A 177 -12.73 20.77 -4.91
N ASP A 178 -13.07 21.65 -5.85
CA ASP A 178 -14.24 21.44 -6.70
C ASP A 178 -13.89 20.55 -7.92
N GLU A 179 -12.76 20.79 -8.60
CA GLU A 179 -12.32 19.98 -9.75
C GLU A 179 -11.60 18.69 -9.34
N GLN A 180 -10.54 18.79 -8.54
CA GLN A 180 -9.66 17.65 -8.23
C GLN A 180 -10.08 16.88 -6.97
N SER A 181 -10.99 17.43 -6.15
CA SER A 181 -11.45 16.80 -4.90
C SER A 181 -10.31 16.31 -3.99
N PHE A 182 -9.17 17.01 -3.95
CA PHE A 182 -8.00 16.61 -3.17
C PHE A 182 -8.23 16.72 -1.66
N CYS A 183 -9.09 17.64 -1.23
CA CYS A 183 -9.46 17.79 0.17
C CYS A 183 -10.84 18.44 0.32
N SER A 184 -11.44 18.35 1.51
CA SER A 184 -12.68 19.05 1.81
C SER A 184 -12.48 20.56 1.87
N LYS A 185 -13.54 21.36 1.65
CA LYS A 185 -13.50 22.82 1.78
C LYS A 185 -12.94 23.29 3.13
N SER A 186 -13.29 22.61 4.22
CA SER A 186 -12.80 22.95 5.57
C SER A 186 -11.30 22.64 5.71
N SER A 187 -10.86 21.48 5.21
CA SER A 187 -9.45 21.08 5.22
C SER A 187 -8.60 22.05 4.39
N PHE A 188 -9.11 22.47 3.23
CA PHE A 188 -8.43 23.43 2.36
C PHE A 188 -8.10 24.74 3.06
N TYR A 189 -9.06 25.38 3.74
CA TYR A 189 -8.80 26.65 4.44
C TYR A 189 -7.83 26.49 5.60
N ARG A 190 -7.91 25.39 6.37
CA ARG A 190 -6.92 25.09 7.42
C ARG A 190 -5.51 24.92 6.86
N LEU A 191 -5.38 24.24 5.72
CA LEU A 191 -4.07 24.05 5.08
C LEU A 191 -3.52 25.34 4.49
N LEU A 192 -4.39 26.22 3.98
CA LEU A 192 -3.99 27.55 3.55
C LEU A 192 -3.46 28.38 4.71
N GLU A 193 -4.13 28.40 5.85
CA GLU A 193 -3.64 29.09 7.06
C GLU A 193 -2.25 28.57 7.47
N GLU A 194 -2.06 27.24 7.49
CA GLU A 194 -0.74 26.64 7.77
C GLU A 194 0.33 26.96 6.71
N ILE A 195 -0.06 27.30 5.48
CA ILE A 195 0.87 27.73 4.42
C ILE A 195 1.15 29.22 4.51
N GLU A 196 0.21 30.04 5.00
CA GLU A 196 0.44 31.46 5.29
C GLU A 196 1.50 31.66 6.38
N GLU A 197 1.63 30.70 7.30
CA GLU A 197 2.69 30.67 8.32
C GLU A 197 4.08 30.31 7.75
N LEU A 198 4.16 29.80 6.51
CA LEU A 198 5.44 29.50 5.87
C LEU A 198 6.06 30.75 5.24
N ASP A 199 7.33 31.02 5.56
CA ASP A 199 8.08 32.18 5.05
C ASP A 199 8.25 32.21 3.52
N GLU A 200 7.92 31.13 2.82
CA GLU A 200 8.03 31.01 1.35
C GLU A 200 6.86 31.64 0.60
N VAL A 201 5.74 31.93 1.27
CA VAL A 201 4.52 32.46 0.65
C VAL A 201 4.25 33.88 1.15
N GLY A 202 3.91 34.77 0.23
CA GLY A 202 3.42 36.12 0.51
C GLY A 202 1.91 36.18 0.30
N VAL A 203 1.21 36.90 1.17
CA VAL A 203 -0.24 37.14 1.04
C VAL A 203 -0.48 38.61 0.75
N VAL A 204 -1.20 38.89 -0.34
CA VAL A 204 -1.65 40.24 -0.70
C VAL A 204 -3.17 40.25 -0.75
N LYS A 205 -3.79 41.15 0.02
CA LYS A 205 -5.24 41.37 -0.03
C LYS A 205 -5.55 42.36 -1.14
N GLN A 206 -6.31 41.92 -2.15
CA GLN A 206 -6.80 42.77 -3.23
C GLN A 206 -8.33 42.83 -3.12
N GLY A 207 -8.84 43.88 -2.47
CA GLY A 207 -10.27 44.02 -2.17
C GLY A 207 -10.74 42.98 -1.14
N LYS A 208 -11.72 42.15 -1.52
CA LYS A 208 -12.27 41.08 -0.66
C LYS A 208 -11.52 39.74 -0.78
N GLU A 209 -10.57 39.64 -1.71
CA GLU A 209 -9.87 38.39 -2.01
C GLU A 209 -8.41 38.42 -1.53
N LYS A 210 -7.94 37.27 -1.05
CA LYS A 210 -6.53 37.01 -0.75
C LYS A 210 -5.87 36.41 -1.98
N HIS A 211 -4.75 36.99 -2.39
CA HIS A 211 -3.84 36.42 -3.39
C HIS A 211 -2.58 35.89 -2.72
N TYR A 212 -2.13 34.74 -3.17
CA TYR A 212 -0.89 34.10 -2.74
C TYR A 212 0.18 34.29 -3.79
N LEU A 213 1.36 34.69 -3.33
CA LEU A 213 2.54 34.96 -4.15
C LEU A 213 3.70 34.09 -3.65
N SER A 214 4.50 33.55 -4.55
CA SER A 214 5.75 32.92 -4.14
C SER A 214 6.79 33.99 -3.81
N LYS A 215 7.30 33.99 -2.57
CA LYS A 215 8.50 34.76 -2.23
C LYS A 215 9.69 33.98 -2.79
N ALA A 216 10.08 34.26 -4.04
CA ALA A 216 11.31 33.71 -4.57
C ALA A 216 12.44 34.10 -3.60
N LYS A 217 13.14 33.10 -3.03
CA LYS A 217 14.40 33.35 -2.31
C LYS A 217 15.34 34.00 -3.33
N SER A 218 15.44 35.32 -3.28
CA SER A 218 16.53 36.04 -3.92
C SER A 218 17.80 35.54 -3.27
N TYR A 219 18.43 34.54 -3.89
CA TYR A 219 19.79 34.15 -3.56
C TYR A 219 20.65 35.37 -3.86
N ILE A 220 20.92 36.17 -2.82
CA ILE A 220 21.95 37.18 -2.82
C ILE A 220 23.23 36.43 -3.16
N ARG A 221 23.72 36.57 -4.39
CA ARG A 221 25.09 36.16 -4.72
C ARG A 221 26.00 37.06 -3.88
N PRO A 222 26.81 36.52 -2.95
CA PRO A 222 27.85 37.32 -2.35
C PRO A 222 28.84 37.67 -3.47
N THR A 223 28.91 38.95 -3.80
CA THR A 223 30.00 39.55 -4.57
C THR A 223 31.25 39.62 -3.72
#